data_AF-A0A531LNL9-F1
#
_entry.id   AF-A0A531LNL9-F1
#
_cell.length_a   1.000
_cell.length_b   1.000
_cell.length_c   1.000
_cell.angle_alpha   90.00
_cell.angle_beta   90.00
_cell.angle_gamma   90.00
#
_symmetry.space_group_name_H-M   'P 1'
#
loop_
_entity.id
_entity.type
_entity.pdbx_description
1 polymer ?
#
loop_
_entity_poly.entity_id
_entity_poly.type
_entity_poly.pdbx_seq_one_letter_code
_entity_poly.pdbx_strand_id
1 'polypeptide(L)'
;DIVHALARLSMVPDGAPLRAVSLGTPHFSHEEWMRLLPLLREAAPGKGIPIYVNTGRATLTRLREEGALDGMEAFGLIPVADTCTYVTSIVERLDGVVMTNSGKWAHYAPGNIGVT
;
A
#
# COMPACT_ATOMS: atom_id res chain seq x y z
N ASP A 1 -11.48 -14.62 16.57
CA ASP A 1 -10.49 -13.92 17.40
C ASP A 1 -9.57 -13.13 16.47
N ILE A 2 -9.44 -11.81 16.68
CA ILE A 2 -8.64 -10.89 15.85
C ILE A 2 -7.14 -11.22 15.97
N VAL A 3 -6.68 -11.65 17.15
CA VAL A 3 -5.28 -12.01 17.38
C VAL A 3 -4.90 -13.21 16.51
N HIS A 4 -5.74 -14.24 16.52
CA HIS A 4 -5.55 -15.42 15.68
C HIS A 4 -5.59 -15.09 14.18
N ALA A 5 -6.48 -14.19 13.74
CA ALA A 5 -6.53 -13.76 12.34
C ALA A 5 -5.27 -12.97 11.93
N LEU A 6 -4.78 -12.08 12.79
CA LEU A 6 -3.57 -11.30 12.55
C LEU A 6 -2.33 -12.21 12.48
N ALA A 7 -2.19 -13.16 13.41
CA ALA A 7 -1.08 -14.11 13.41
C ALA A 7 -1.02 -15.00 12.16
N ARG A 8 -2.17 -15.24 11.52
CA ARG A 8 -2.25 -15.98 10.25
C ARG A 8 -1.93 -15.15 9.01
N LEU A 9 -2.06 -13.83 9.09
CA LEU A 9 -1.86 -12.90 7.97
C LEU A 9 -0.54 -12.13 8.06
N SER A 10 0.07 -12.05 9.24
CA SER A 10 1.40 -11.48 9.48
C SER A 10 2.38 -12.64 9.64
N MET A 11 3.07 -12.98 8.56
CA MET A 11 3.87 -14.21 8.45
C MET A 11 5.36 -14.01 8.71
N VAL A 12 5.79 -12.79 9.02
CA VAL A 12 7.20 -12.43 9.21
C VAL A 12 7.44 -11.81 10.58
N PRO A 13 8.63 -11.97 11.18
CA PRO A 13 8.99 -11.31 12.42
C PRO A 13 9.08 -9.77 12.27
N ASP A 14 8.88 -9.07 13.39
CA ASP A 14 9.15 -7.64 13.48
C ASP A 14 10.60 -7.32 13.08
N GLY A 15 10.79 -6.21 12.35
CA GLY A 15 12.10 -5.78 11.86
C GLY A 15 12.55 -6.44 10.55
N ALA A 16 11.75 -7.33 9.96
CA ALA A 16 12.03 -7.83 8.62
C ALA A 16 12.08 -6.68 7.58
N PRO A 17 13.04 -6.68 6.65
CA PRO A 17 13.19 -5.60 5.67
C PRO A 17 12.00 -5.60 4.70
N LEU A 18 11.32 -4.46 4.60
CA LEU A 18 10.20 -4.27 3.68
C LEU A 18 10.69 -4.08 2.25
N ARG A 19 10.02 -4.75 1.31
CA ARG A 19 10.23 -4.59 -0.11
C ARG A 19 9.20 -3.66 -0.75
N ALA A 20 8.02 -3.53 -0.13
CA ALA A 20 6.99 -2.53 -0.46
C ALA A 20 5.97 -2.34 0.67
N VAL A 21 5.10 -1.35 0.49
CA VAL A 21 3.87 -1.14 1.26
C VAL A 21 2.69 -1.13 0.29
N SER A 22 1.59 -1.82 0.62
CA SER A 22 0.37 -1.85 -0.18
C SER A 22 -0.85 -1.56 0.69
N LEU A 23 -1.47 -0.41 0.50
CA LEU A 23 -2.58 0.09 1.31
C LEU A 23 -3.89 0.13 0.53
N GLY A 24 -5.00 0.04 1.26
CA GLY A 24 -6.29 0.51 0.78
C GLY A 24 -6.99 -0.40 -0.22
N THR A 25 -6.61 -1.68 -0.32
CA THR A 25 -7.40 -2.64 -1.09
C THR A 25 -8.76 -2.90 -0.38
N PRO A 26 -9.93 -2.61 -1.00
CA PRO A 26 -10.12 -2.18 -2.39
C PRO A 26 -10.15 -0.65 -2.65
N HIS A 27 -10.58 0.18 -1.69
CA HIS A 27 -10.59 1.64 -1.88
C HIS A 27 -10.21 2.42 -0.61
N PHE A 28 -9.00 2.98 -0.57
CA PHE A 28 -8.59 3.99 0.41
C PHE A 28 -9.41 5.27 0.21
N SER A 29 -10.06 5.71 1.28
CA SER A 29 -10.91 6.89 1.30
C SER A 29 -10.11 8.19 1.29
N HIS A 30 -10.75 9.30 0.91
CA HIS A 30 -10.12 10.63 0.96
C HIS A 30 -9.61 10.98 2.36
N GLU A 31 -10.36 10.66 3.42
CA GLU A 31 -9.92 10.90 4.79
C GLU A 31 -8.67 10.12 5.17
N GLU A 32 -8.56 8.86 4.73
CA GLU A 32 -7.37 8.06 4.96
C GLU A 32 -6.16 8.64 4.23
N TRP A 33 -6.33 9.17 3.02
CA TRP A 33 -5.28 9.92 2.33
C TRP A 33 -4.83 11.15 3.12
N MET A 34 -5.77 11.93 3.65
CA MET A 34 -5.45 13.12 4.46
C MET A 34 -4.70 12.78 5.75
N ARG A 35 -4.83 11.54 6.24
CA ARG A 35 -4.04 11.03 7.37
C ARG A 35 -2.67 10.49 6.93
N LEU A 36 -2.61 9.82 5.78
CA LEU A 36 -1.38 9.20 5.28
C LEU A 36 -0.34 10.24 4.84
N LEU A 37 -0.75 11.27 4.09
CA LEU A 37 0.19 12.21 3.47
C LEU A 37 1.07 12.97 4.48
N PRO A 38 0.54 13.49 5.61
CA PRO A 38 1.37 14.06 6.67
C PRO A 38 2.37 13.06 7.26
N LEU A 39 1.95 11.81 7.50
CA LEU A 39 2.81 10.77 8.05
C LEU A 39 3.96 10.42 7.12
N LEU A 40 3.73 10.39 5.80
CA LEU A 40 4.79 10.15 4.83
C LEU A 40 5.81 11.30 4.81
N ARG A 41 5.34 12.55 4.94
CA ARG A 41 6.23 13.72 5.02
C ARG A 41 7.08 13.72 6.30
N GLU A 42 6.49 13.32 7.43
CA GLU A 42 7.18 13.23 8.71
C GLU A 42 8.17 12.07 8.77
N ALA A 43 7.74 10.87 8.36
CA ALA A 43 8.59 9.68 8.33
C ALA A 43 9.71 9.80 7.30
N ALA A 44 9.47 10.56 6.22
CA ALA A 44 10.39 10.78 5.11
C ALA A 44 11.09 9.47 4.67
N PRO A 45 10.32 8.42 4.31
CA PRO A 45 10.88 7.12 4.01
C PRO A 45 11.93 7.23 2.92
N GLY A 46 13.07 6.55 3.12
CA GLY A 46 14.18 6.57 2.18
C GLY A 46 13.74 6.16 0.78
N LYS A 47 14.37 6.73 -0.24
CA LYS A 47 14.13 6.36 -1.64
C LYS A 47 14.35 4.85 -1.82
N GLY A 48 13.32 4.13 -2.28
CA GLY A 48 13.47 2.72 -2.70
C GLY A 48 12.35 1.77 -2.29
N ILE A 49 11.49 2.12 -1.32
CA ILE A 49 10.33 1.30 -0.96
C ILE A 49 9.09 1.86 -1.66
N PRO A 50 8.52 1.18 -2.68
CA PRO A 50 7.29 1.63 -3.31
C PRO A 50 6.11 1.48 -2.34
N ILE A 51 5.27 2.51 -2.29
CA ILE A 51 4.07 2.60 -1.45
C ILE A 51 2.86 2.67 -2.37
N TYR A 52 2.24 1.52 -2.64
CA TYR A 52 1.04 1.43 -3.45
C TYR A 52 -0.19 1.73 -2.60
N VAL A 53 -1.07 2.60 -3.08
CA VAL A 53 -2.33 2.91 -2.38
C VAL A 53 -3.49 2.76 -3.35
N ASN A 54 -4.27 1.70 -3.17
CA ASN A 54 -5.48 1.45 -3.95
C ASN A 54 -6.58 2.43 -3.56
N THR A 55 -7.13 3.18 -4.51
CA THR A 55 -8.20 4.14 -4.26
C THR A 55 -9.18 4.21 -5.44
N GLY A 56 -10.37 4.76 -5.20
CA GLY A 56 -11.36 4.95 -6.26
C GLY A 56 -10.97 6.10 -7.19
N ARG A 57 -11.36 6.02 -8.47
CA ARG A 57 -11.06 7.04 -9.49
C ARG A 57 -11.50 8.44 -9.07
N ALA A 58 -12.71 8.57 -8.50
CA ALA A 58 -13.22 9.86 -8.03
C ALA A 58 -12.36 10.47 -6.90
N THR A 59 -11.92 9.64 -5.96
CA THR A 59 -11.01 10.06 -4.88
C THR A 59 -9.66 10.51 -5.46
N LEU A 60 -9.09 9.74 -6.40
CA LEU A 60 -7.83 10.09 -7.04
C LEU A 60 -7.92 11.41 -7.82
N THR A 61 -9.02 11.64 -8.54
CA THR A 61 -9.27 12.92 -9.23
C THR A 61 -9.31 14.07 -8.24
N ARG A 62 -10.10 13.94 -7.17
CA ARG A 62 -10.21 14.96 -6.13
C ARG A 62 -8.86 15.31 -5.51
N LEU A 63 -8.04 14.31 -5.17
CA LEU A 63 -6.70 14.52 -4.59
C LEU A 63 -5.77 15.29 -5.53
N ARG A 64 -5.89 15.08 -6.84
CA ARG A 64 -5.12 15.80 -7.86
C ARG A 64 -5.59 17.24 -8.01
N GLU A 65 -6.90 17.47 -8.02
CA GLU A 65 -7.49 18.81 -8.07
C GLU A 65 -7.11 19.66 -6.84
N GLU A 66 -6.99 19.02 -5.68
CA GLU A 66 -6.54 19.65 -4.43
C GLU A 66 -5.01 19.86 -4.36
N GLY A 67 -4.23 19.36 -5.32
CA GLY A 67 -2.75 19.37 -5.27
C GLY A 67 -2.17 18.54 -4.14
N ALA A 68 -2.97 17.64 -3.53
CA ALA A 68 -2.57 16.93 -2.31
C ALA A 68 -1.40 15.96 -2.53
N LEU A 69 -1.26 15.45 -3.76
CA LEU A 69 -0.26 14.46 -4.15
C LEU A 69 1.07 15.08 -4.63
N ASP A 70 1.15 16.41 -4.71
CA ASP A 70 2.31 17.09 -5.27
C ASP A 70 3.59 16.77 -4.49
N GLY A 71 4.61 16.31 -5.22
CA GLY A 71 5.91 15.92 -4.67
C GLY A 71 5.91 14.61 -3.88
N MET A 72 4.77 13.90 -3.77
CA MET A 72 4.71 12.66 -2.99
C MET A 72 5.41 11.48 -3.67
N GLU A 73 5.66 11.57 -4.98
CA GLU A 73 6.51 10.64 -5.72
C GLU A 73 7.93 10.52 -5.12
N ALA A 74 8.44 11.59 -4.47
CA ALA A 74 9.75 11.59 -3.83
C ALA A 74 9.84 10.60 -2.65
N PHE A 75 8.69 10.23 -2.08
CA PHE A 75 8.55 9.23 -1.01
C PHE A 75 8.20 7.84 -1.54
N GLY A 76 8.22 7.63 -2.86
CA GLY A 76 7.84 6.35 -3.48
C GLY A 76 6.33 6.09 -3.50
N LEU A 77 5.49 7.12 -3.33
CA LEU A 77 4.03 6.98 -3.31
C LEU A 77 3.45 6.75 -4.71
N ILE A 78 2.67 5.68 -4.85
CA ILE A 78 2.07 5.24 -6.11
C ILE A 78 0.56 5.03 -5.90
N PRO A 79 -0.28 6.05 -6.17
CA PRO A 79 -1.73 5.89 -6.18
C PRO A 79 -2.15 4.92 -7.31
N VAL A 80 -2.96 3.93 -6.97
CA VAL A 80 -3.47 2.92 -7.92
C VAL A 80 -5.00 2.98 -7.95
N ALA A 81 -5.58 3.13 -9.14
CA ALA A 81 -7.01 3.06 -9.36
C ALA A 81 -7.32 2.00 -10.41
N ASP A 82 -8.56 1.51 -10.44
CA ASP A 82 -9.12 0.66 -11.50
C ASP A 82 -8.50 -0.73 -11.66
N THR A 83 -7.68 -1.16 -10.70
CA THR A 83 -7.02 -2.47 -10.73
C THR A 83 -6.56 -2.89 -9.33
N CYS A 84 -6.29 -4.18 -9.17
CA CYS A 84 -5.83 -4.78 -7.94
C CYS A 84 -4.30 -4.96 -7.96
N THR A 85 -3.62 -4.58 -6.89
CA THR A 85 -2.15 -4.75 -6.75
C THR A 85 -1.72 -6.21 -6.52
N TYR A 86 -2.67 -7.14 -6.37
CA TYR A 86 -2.44 -8.57 -6.08
C TYR A 86 -2.86 -9.51 -7.23
N VAL A 87 -3.05 -9.01 -8.46
CA VAL A 87 -3.52 -9.81 -9.63
C VAL A 87 -2.61 -9.68 -10.87
N THR A 88 -1.39 -9.14 -10.70
CA THR A 88 -0.30 -9.01 -11.71
C THR A 88 -0.34 -7.76 -12.62
N SER A 89 0.85 -7.12 -12.74
CA SER A 89 1.36 -6.11 -13.70
C SER A 89 1.86 -4.77 -13.11
N ILE A 90 1.34 -4.28 -11.99
CA ILE A 90 1.74 -2.96 -11.42
C ILE A 90 2.79 -3.07 -10.32
N VAL A 91 2.71 -4.14 -9.55
CA VAL A 91 3.74 -4.47 -8.58
C VAL A 91 4.81 -5.20 -9.38
N GLU A 92 5.99 -4.58 -9.53
CA GLU A 92 7.20 -5.29 -9.99
C GLU A 92 7.28 -6.62 -9.23
N ARG A 93 7.86 -7.69 -9.79
CA ARG A 93 8.01 -8.93 -9.01
C ARG A 93 8.79 -8.64 -7.72
N LEU A 94 8.06 -8.43 -6.64
CA LEU A 94 8.60 -8.19 -5.32
C LEU A 94 8.74 -9.57 -4.71
N ASP A 95 9.89 -10.18 -4.88
CA ASP A 95 10.28 -11.24 -3.97
C ASP A 95 10.58 -10.56 -2.62
N GLY A 96 9.80 -10.86 -1.57
CA GLY A 96 10.05 -10.34 -0.23
C GLY A 96 8.81 -9.85 0.53
N VAL A 97 9.08 -9.11 1.60
CA VAL A 97 8.08 -8.72 2.59
C VAL A 97 7.29 -7.50 2.13
N VAL A 98 5.96 -7.58 2.20
CA VAL A 98 5.08 -6.44 1.91
C VAL A 98 4.17 -6.15 3.08
N MET A 99 4.20 -4.91 3.56
CA MET A 99 3.29 -4.45 4.58
C MET A 99 1.95 -4.06 3.96
N THR A 100 0.83 -4.46 4.57
CA THR A 100 -0.51 -4.04 4.14
C THR A 100 -1.46 -3.81 5.30
N ASN A 101 -2.42 -2.90 5.12
CA ASN A 101 -3.56 -2.73 6.03
C ASN A 101 -4.84 -3.47 5.56
N SER A 102 -4.75 -4.28 4.50
CA SER A 102 -5.89 -4.97 3.91
C SER A 102 -5.82 -6.49 4.10
N GLY A 103 -6.80 -7.05 4.81
CA GLY A 103 -6.93 -8.51 4.95
C GLY A 103 -7.15 -9.23 3.61
N LYS A 104 -7.80 -8.56 2.64
CA LYS A 104 -7.97 -9.10 1.28
C LYS A 104 -6.63 -9.20 0.57
N TRP A 105 -5.80 -8.15 0.66
CA TRP A 105 -4.48 -8.16 0.07
C TRP A 105 -3.60 -9.24 0.72
N ALA A 106 -3.53 -9.26 2.06
CA ALA A 106 -2.74 -10.24 2.82
C ALA A 106 -3.14 -11.69 2.51
N HIS A 107 -4.43 -11.94 2.25
CA HIS A 107 -4.92 -13.27 1.91
C HIS A 107 -4.54 -13.73 0.49
N TYR A 108 -4.71 -12.85 -0.52
CA TYR A 108 -4.56 -13.25 -1.93
C TYR A 108 -3.16 -13.03 -2.49
N ALA A 109 -2.43 -12.02 -2.03
CA ALA A 109 -1.16 -11.64 -2.64
C ALA A 109 -0.09 -12.74 -2.57
N PRO A 110 0.09 -13.49 -1.46
CA PRO A 110 1.08 -14.57 -1.43
C PRO A 110 0.86 -15.64 -2.51
N GLY A 111 -0.39 -16.07 -2.68
CA GLY A 111 -0.76 -17.08 -3.68
C GLY A 111 -0.70 -16.57 -5.13
N ASN A 112 -0.94 -15.26 -5.34
CA ASN A 112 -1.04 -14.69 -6.69
C ASN A 112 0.28 -14.13 -7.22
N ILE A 113 1.10 -13.52 -6.36
CA ILE A 113 2.31 -12.77 -6.77
C ILE A 113 3.57 -13.15 -5.97
N GLY A 114 3.50 -14.12 -5.05
CA GLY A 114 4.70 -14.70 -4.40
C GLY A 114 5.33 -13.84 -3.29
N VAL A 115 4.64 -12.80 -2.83
CA VAL A 115 5.03 -11.94 -1.70
C VAL A 115 4.73 -12.61 -0.35
N THR A 116 5.32 -12.11 0.73
CA THR A 116 5.04 -12.55 2.11
C THR A 116 4.72 -11.38 3.03
#